data_AF-A0A9E2K8H4-F1
#
_entry.id   AF-A0A9E2K8H4-F1
#
_cell.length_a   1.000
_cell.length_b   1.000
_cell.length_c   1.000
_cell.angle_alpha   90.00
_cell.angle_beta   90.00
_cell.angle_gamma   90.00
#
_symmetry.space_group_name_H-M   'P 1'
#
loop_
_entity.id
_entity.type
_entity.pdbx_description
1 polymer ?
#
loop_
_entity_poly.entity_id
_entity_poly.type
_entity_poly.pdbx_seq_one_letter_code
_entity_poly.pdbx_strand_id
1 'polypeptide(L)'
;AGLPDSTIVTSLGVSIEDIDRVVWTRGNAHVAGNSDGEIGDVGDIDAEEGVDEVDPVDSTYQLGHVFYNLGDLPDALVWYEKAATAGHVEAMAMLGALFAAVCDPPNIQAAQAWDDKAASAGNTMAMFNLGVLFGDLMNPPDLAAARRWFEKAAARGHPGADAALSRLEAEA
;
A
#
# COMPACT_ATOMS: atom_id res chain seq x y z
N ALA A 1 -26.57 20.71 18.27
CA ALA A 1 -26.25 19.29 18.45
C ALA A 1 -24.93 19.05 17.75
N GLY A 2 -23.86 18.91 18.53
CA GLY A 2 -22.49 18.84 18.04
C GLY A 2 -22.17 17.48 17.46
N LEU A 3 -21.51 17.49 16.30
CA LEU A 3 -20.77 16.34 15.77
C LEU A 3 -19.43 16.28 16.52
N PRO A 4 -18.88 15.10 16.83
CA PRO A 4 -17.58 15.02 17.49
C PRO A 4 -16.47 15.43 16.51
N ASP A 5 -15.65 16.38 16.95
CA ASP A 5 -14.35 16.75 16.36
C ASP A 5 -13.43 15.52 16.43
N SER A 6 -13.25 14.83 15.30
CA SER A 6 -12.25 13.76 15.15
C SER A 6 -11.10 14.26 14.30
N THR A 7 -10.47 15.35 14.74
CA THR A 7 -9.25 15.86 14.12
C THR A 7 -8.08 14.98 14.56
N ILE A 8 -7.73 13.97 13.76
CA ILE A 8 -6.50 13.19 13.98
C ILE A 8 -5.33 14.07 13.52
N VAL A 9 -4.57 14.57 14.50
CA VAL A 9 -3.36 15.37 14.28
C VAL A 9 -2.17 14.42 14.26
N THR A 10 -1.40 14.45 13.17
CA THR A 10 -0.16 13.65 13.05
C THR A 10 0.94 14.18 13.97
N SER A 11 2.05 13.44 14.16
CA SER A 11 3.17 13.90 15.00
C SER A 11 3.87 15.18 14.48
N LEU A 12 3.51 15.62 13.27
CA LEU A 12 3.95 16.87 12.65
C LEU A 12 3.01 18.06 12.96
N GLY A 13 1.95 17.86 13.75
CA GLY A 13 1.01 18.92 14.14
C GLY A 13 0.04 19.34 13.04
N VAL A 14 -0.06 18.56 11.96
CA VAL A 14 -0.91 18.85 10.79
C VAL A 14 -2.14 17.94 10.79
N SER A 15 -3.31 18.51 10.49
CA SER A 15 -4.58 17.79 10.34
C SER A 15 -4.53 16.88 9.11
N ILE A 16 -5.13 15.69 9.21
CA ILE A 16 -5.22 14.76 8.07
C ILE A 16 -5.94 15.36 6.85
N GLU A 17 -6.92 16.24 7.08
CA GLU A 17 -7.64 16.97 6.03
C GLU A 17 -6.74 17.99 5.31
N ASP A 18 -5.79 18.58 6.03
CA ASP A 18 -4.80 19.49 5.45
C ASP A 18 -3.77 18.73 4.60
N ILE A 19 -3.44 17.49 4.99
CA ILE A 19 -2.58 16.61 4.19
C ILE A 19 -3.29 16.21 2.89
N ASP A 20 -4.57 15.84 2.95
CA ASP A 20 -5.37 15.51 1.76
C ASP A 20 -5.44 16.71 0.78
N ARG A 21 -5.63 17.94 1.30
CA ARG A 21 -5.65 19.16 0.49
C ARG A 21 -4.28 19.50 -0.12
N VAL A 22 -3.19 19.29 0.62
CA VAL A 22 -1.83 19.58 0.14
C VAL A 22 -1.40 18.56 -0.93
N VAL A 23 -1.72 17.28 -0.73
CA VAL A 23 -1.40 16.21 -1.70
C VAL A 23 -2.25 16.36 -2.97
N TRP A 24 -3.54 16.66 -2.85
CA TRP A 24 -4.41 16.92 -4.01
C TRP A 24 -4.00 18.15 -4.82
N THR A 25 -3.64 19.26 -4.17
CA THR A 25 -3.25 20.49 -4.88
C THR A 25 -1.88 20.39 -5.54
N ARG A 26 -0.93 19.63 -4.98
CA ARG A 26 0.38 19.39 -5.62
C ARG A 26 0.32 18.36 -6.75
N GLY A 27 -0.46 17.29 -6.62
CA GLY A 27 -0.57 16.25 -7.65
C GLY A 27 -1.39 16.62 -8.89
N ASN A 28 -2.33 17.58 -8.78
CA ASN A 28 -3.18 18.02 -9.90
C ASN A 28 -2.73 19.33 -10.57
N ALA A 29 -1.63 19.95 -10.12
CA ALA A 29 -1.17 21.23 -10.67
C ALA A 29 -0.66 21.14 -12.13
N HIS A 30 -0.53 19.94 -12.71
CA HIS A 30 -0.06 19.78 -14.10
C HIS A 30 -1.17 19.84 -15.17
N VAL A 31 -2.46 19.98 -14.81
CA VAL A 31 -3.57 19.95 -15.81
C VAL A 31 -4.53 21.15 -15.72
N ALA A 32 -4.09 22.29 -15.20
CA ALA A 32 -4.87 23.54 -15.30
C ALA A 32 -4.12 24.59 -16.12
N GLY A 33 -4.28 24.51 -17.44
CA GLY A 33 -3.91 25.59 -18.34
C GLY A 33 -4.77 26.84 -18.10
N ASN A 34 -4.07 27.97 -17.94
CA ASN A 34 -4.44 29.38 -18.11
C ASN A 34 -5.91 29.81 -18.06
N SER A 35 -6.22 30.76 -17.17
CA SER A 35 -6.51 32.15 -17.58
C SER A 35 -6.71 33.08 -16.37
N ASP A 36 -5.87 34.12 -16.34
CA ASP A 36 -6.12 35.49 -15.87
C ASP A 36 -6.32 35.79 -14.36
N GLY A 37 -5.34 36.52 -13.80
CA GLY A 37 -5.54 37.37 -12.62
C GLY A 37 -4.26 37.65 -11.81
N GLU A 38 -3.57 38.75 -12.13
CA GLU A 38 -2.55 39.49 -11.35
C GLU A 38 -1.75 38.72 -10.26
N ILE A 39 -0.46 38.50 -10.54
CA ILE A 39 0.56 38.35 -9.49
C ILE A 39 1.33 39.67 -9.36
N GLY A 40 1.17 40.32 -8.22
CA GLY A 40 2.02 41.44 -7.81
C GLY A 40 3.44 40.97 -7.51
N ASP A 41 4.39 41.85 -7.81
CA ASP A 41 5.83 41.82 -7.59
C ASP A 41 6.28 40.95 -6.39
N VAL A 42 6.79 39.75 -6.68
CA VAL A 42 7.61 38.95 -5.77
C VAL A 42 9.01 38.90 -6.34
N GLY A 43 9.88 39.73 -5.76
CA GLY A 43 11.28 39.84 -6.14
C GLY A 43 12.01 38.50 -6.06
N ASP A 44 12.92 38.35 -7.03
CA ASP A 44 14.02 37.41 -7.15
C ASP A 44 14.21 36.44 -5.95
N ILE A 45 13.57 35.29 -6.05
CA ILE A 45 13.98 34.08 -5.34
C ILE A 45 14.54 33.13 -6.39
N ASP A 46 15.86 33.14 -6.55
CA ASP A 46 16.60 32.07 -7.20
C ASP A 46 16.44 30.80 -6.34
N ALA A 47 15.38 30.04 -6.60
CA ALA A 47 15.15 28.72 -6.02
C ALA A 47 15.57 27.63 -7.03
N GLU A 48 16.87 27.54 -7.27
CA GLU A 48 17.52 26.33 -7.78
C GLU A 48 17.65 25.34 -6.60
N GLU A 49 16.59 24.60 -6.28
CA GLU A 49 16.71 23.26 -5.70
C GLU A 49 15.58 22.39 -6.25
N GLY A 50 15.96 21.36 -7.02
CA GLY A 50 15.05 20.32 -7.48
C GLY A 50 14.47 19.58 -6.29
N VAL A 51 13.30 20.00 -5.84
CA VAL A 51 12.41 19.13 -5.08
C VAL A 51 11.86 18.13 -6.08
N ASP A 52 12.50 16.96 -6.15
CA ASP A 52 11.98 15.81 -6.89
C ASP A 52 10.48 15.69 -6.58
N GLU A 53 9.67 15.83 -7.62
CA GLU A 53 8.22 15.72 -7.54
C GLU A 53 7.90 14.38 -6.88
N VAL A 54 7.50 14.42 -5.61
CA VAL A 54 7.13 13.20 -4.88
C VAL A 54 5.96 12.61 -5.65
N ASP A 55 6.18 11.45 -6.27
CA ASP A 55 5.15 10.79 -7.06
C ASP A 55 3.91 10.65 -6.15
N PRO A 56 2.75 11.16 -6.57
CA PRO A 56 1.53 11.04 -5.78
C PRO A 56 1.27 9.59 -5.35
N VAL A 57 1.71 8.61 -6.14
CA VAL A 57 1.62 7.17 -5.82
C VAL A 57 2.45 6.81 -4.59
N ASP A 58 3.70 7.25 -4.50
CA ASP A 58 4.55 7.02 -3.33
C ASP A 58 3.99 7.72 -2.09
N SER A 59 3.48 8.95 -2.25
CA SER A 59 2.88 9.69 -1.13
C SER A 59 1.65 8.98 -0.53
N THR A 60 0.81 8.35 -1.37
CA THR A 60 -0.37 7.60 -0.91
C THR A 60 0.00 6.28 -0.23
N TYR A 61 1.06 5.61 -0.69
CA TYR A 61 1.60 4.44 0.00
C TYR A 61 2.14 4.79 1.38
N GLN A 62 2.90 5.89 1.50
CA GLN A 62 3.41 6.36 2.80
C GLN A 62 2.28 6.65 3.79
N LEU A 63 1.18 7.26 3.33
CA LEU A 63 0.00 7.47 4.16
C LEU A 63 -0.61 6.16 4.65
N GLY A 64 -0.79 5.18 3.76
CA GLY A 64 -1.24 3.83 4.15
C GLY A 64 -0.37 3.20 5.23
N HIS A 65 0.96 3.38 5.12
CA HIS A 65 1.92 2.92 6.12
C HIS A 65 1.79 3.63 7.47
N VAL A 66 1.49 4.93 7.48
CA VAL A 66 1.24 5.69 8.71
C VAL A 66 0.01 5.16 9.42
N PHE A 67 -1.12 5.01 8.72
CA PHE A 67 -2.35 4.47 9.32
C PHE A 67 -2.19 3.04 9.81
N TYR A 68 -1.49 2.20 9.03
CA TYR A 68 -1.15 0.85 9.44
C TYR A 68 -0.39 0.83 10.77
N ASN A 69 0.64 1.69 10.90
CA ASN A 69 1.42 1.80 12.14
C ASN A 69 0.63 2.38 13.32
N LEU A 70 -0.38 3.21 13.05
CA LEU A 70 -1.30 3.73 14.06
C LEU A 70 -2.37 2.70 14.48
N GLY A 71 -2.46 1.56 13.78
CA GLY A 71 -3.45 0.52 14.03
C GLY A 71 -4.82 0.82 13.41
N ASP A 72 -4.95 1.86 12.59
CA ASP A 72 -6.17 2.17 11.85
C ASP A 72 -6.19 1.40 10.53
N LEU A 73 -6.57 0.13 10.63
CA LEU A 73 -6.58 -0.81 9.51
C LEU A 73 -7.62 -0.44 8.42
N PRO A 74 -8.84 0.05 8.75
CA PRO A 74 -9.79 0.53 7.75
C PRO A 74 -9.23 1.67 6.90
N ASP A 75 -8.63 2.69 7.53
CA ASP A 75 -8.06 3.81 6.79
C ASP A 75 -6.81 3.40 6.01
N ALA A 76 -5.96 2.54 6.58
CA ALA A 76 -4.82 1.97 5.86
C ALA A 76 -5.25 1.25 4.58
N LEU A 77 -6.36 0.50 4.62
CA LEU A 77 -6.91 -0.21 3.47
C LEU A 77 -7.30 0.77 2.35
N VAL A 78 -7.93 1.88 2.67
CA VAL A 78 -8.32 2.92 1.68
C VAL A 78 -7.08 3.52 1.00
N TRP A 79 -6.04 3.85 1.77
CA TRP A 79 -4.83 4.45 1.22
C TRP A 79 -4.00 3.45 0.39
N TYR A 80 -3.90 2.20 0.84
CA TYR A 80 -3.27 1.16 0.05
C TYR A 80 -4.06 0.82 -1.22
N GLU A 81 -5.39 0.88 -1.19
CA GLU A 81 -6.21 0.70 -2.40
C GLU A 81 -5.94 1.81 -3.43
N LYS A 82 -5.85 3.07 -2.98
CA LYS A 82 -5.45 4.20 -3.85
C LYS A 82 -4.06 3.99 -4.46
N ALA A 83 -3.06 3.61 -3.66
CA ALA A 83 -1.70 3.37 -4.15
C ALA A 83 -1.64 2.14 -5.09
N ALA A 84 -2.34 1.05 -4.74
CA ALA A 84 -2.40 -0.17 -5.53
C ALA A 84 -3.10 0.04 -6.88
N THR A 85 -4.20 0.81 -6.91
CA THR A 85 -4.90 1.15 -8.16
C THR A 85 -4.06 2.05 -9.07
N ALA A 86 -3.16 2.86 -8.50
CA ALA A 86 -2.20 3.66 -9.26
C ALA A 86 -0.96 2.87 -9.73
N GLY A 87 -0.85 1.58 -9.38
CA GLY A 87 0.21 0.69 -9.86
C GLY A 87 1.34 0.43 -8.86
N HIS A 88 1.24 0.93 -7.62
CA HIS A 88 2.28 0.70 -6.61
C HIS A 88 2.32 -0.78 -6.19
N VAL A 89 3.42 -1.45 -6.52
CA VAL A 89 3.54 -2.90 -6.37
C VAL A 89 3.55 -3.33 -4.90
N GLU A 90 4.26 -2.62 -4.01
CA GLU A 90 4.22 -2.98 -2.58
C GLU A 90 2.87 -2.69 -1.92
N ALA A 91 2.15 -1.65 -2.35
CA ALA A 91 0.80 -1.38 -1.87
C ALA A 91 -0.17 -2.51 -2.25
N MET A 92 -0.05 -3.07 -3.46
CA MET A 92 -0.83 -4.25 -3.85
C MET A 92 -0.56 -5.44 -2.92
N ALA A 93 0.70 -5.71 -2.59
CA ALA A 93 1.07 -6.80 -1.66
C ALA A 93 0.54 -6.55 -0.23
N MET A 94 0.61 -5.31 0.24
CA MET A 94 0.09 -4.93 1.56
C MET A 94 -1.43 -5.02 1.63
N LEU A 95 -2.11 -4.60 0.56
CA LEU A 95 -3.55 -4.69 0.43
C LEU A 95 -4.02 -6.16 0.42
N GLY A 96 -3.27 -7.04 -0.26
CA GLY A 96 -3.49 -8.49 -0.22
C GLY A 96 -3.44 -9.05 1.20
N ALA A 97 -2.37 -8.71 1.93
CA ALA A 97 -2.21 -9.09 3.34
C ALA A 97 -3.33 -8.55 4.25
N LEU A 98 -3.78 -7.30 4.04
CA LEU A 98 -4.87 -6.72 4.82
C LEU A 98 -6.21 -7.41 4.56
N PHE A 99 -6.54 -7.75 3.31
CA PHE A 99 -7.75 -8.52 3.02
C PHE A 99 -7.73 -9.92 3.65
N ALA A 100 -6.55 -10.52 3.78
CA ALA A 100 -6.36 -11.81 4.44
C ALA A 100 -6.43 -11.73 5.97
N ALA A 101 -6.03 -10.60 6.59
CA ALA A 101 -5.88 -10.48 8.04
C ALA A 101 -7.01 -9.70 8.75
N VAL A 102 -7.57 -8.68 8.09
CA VAL A 102 -8.45 -7.68 8.74
C VAL A 102 -9.93 -7.95 8.48
N CYS A 103 -10.26 -8.59 7.34
CA CYS A 103 -11.63 -8.98 7.07
C CYS A 103 -12.06 -10.16 7.96
N ASP A 104 -13.27 -10.09 8.52
CA ASP A 104 -13.91 -11.21 9.22
C ASP A 104 -15.25 -11.56 8.55
N PRO A 105 -15.33 -12.67 7.79
CA PRO A 105 -14.23 -13.61 7.49
C PRO A 105 -13.19 -13.04 6.52
N PRO A 106 -11.95 -13.60 6.48
CA PRO A 106 -10.92 -13.20 5.54
C PRO A 106 -11.39 -13.22 4.08
N ASN A 107 -11.08 -12.17 3.33
CA ASN A 107 -11.44 -12.09 1.91
C ASN A 107 -10.33 -12.71 1.05
N ILE A 108 -10.31 -14.04 1.02
CA ILE A 108 -9.31 -14.84 0.29
C ILE A 108 -9.27 -14.49 -1.20
N GLN A 109 -10.41 -14.23 -1.82
CA GLN A 109 -10.47 -13.89 -3.24
C GLN A 109 -9.82 -12.54 -3.54
N ALA A 110 -10.11 -11.53 -2.73
CA ALA A 110 -9.49 -10.21 -2.89
C ALA A 110 -7.99 -10.25 -2.56
N ALA A 111 -7.60 -10.95 -1.50
CA ALA A 111 -6.21 -11.14 -1.13
C ALA A 111 -5.41 -11.78 -2.28
N GLN A 112 -5.91 -12.91 -2.79
CA GLN A 112 -5.29 -13.60 -3.92
C GLN A 112 -5.19 -12.71 -5.15
N ALA A 113 -6.25 -11.98 -5.51
CA ALA A 113 -6.24 -11.14 -6.72
C ALA A 113 -5.20 -10.01 -6.66
N TRP A 114 -4.99 -9.41 -5.49
CA TRP A 114 -3.99 -8.36 -5.31
C TRP A 114 -2.58 -8.90 -5.22
N ASP A 115 -2.38 -9.99 -4.48
CA ASP A 115 -1.08 -10.64 -4.41
C ASP A 115 -0.66 -11.24 -5.77
N ASP A 116 -1.59 -11.77 -6.58
CA ASP A 116 -1.29 -12.26 -7.93
C ASP A 116 -0.78 -11.14 -8.85
N LYS A 117 -1.37 -9.94 -8.76
CA LYS A 117 -0.89 -8.75 -9.51
C LYS A 117 0.50 -8.32 -9.04
N ALA A 118 0.71 -8.23 -7.73
CA ALA A 118 2.00 -7.84 -7.17
C ALA A 118 3.09 -8.88 -7.47
N ALA A 119 2.78 -10.17 -7.36
CA ALA A 119 3.68 -11.27 -7.70
C ALA A 119 4.02 -11.27 -9.20
N SER A 120 3.06 -10.96 -10.06
CA SER A 120 3.28 -10.79 -11.52
C SER A 120 4.23 -9.62 -11.83
N ALA A 121 4.20 -8.56 -11.01
CA ALA A 121 5.15 -7.46 -11.06
C ALA A 121 6.51 -7.78 -10.38
N GLY A 122 6.69 -9.00 -9.87
CA GLY A 122 7.95 -9.48 -9.30
C GLY A 122 8.13 -9.23 -7.80
N ASN A 123 7.07 -8.83 -7.09
CA ASN A 123 7.09 -8.62 -5.65
C ASN A 123 7.25 -9.95 -4.91
N THR A 124 8.28 -10.04 -4.06
CA THR A 124 8.61 -11.26 -3.32
C THR A 124 7.73 -11.46 -2.10
N MET A 125 7.25 -10.38 -1.47
CA MET A 125 6.30 -10.43 -0.36
C MET A 125 4.96 -11.01 -0.82
N ALA A 126 4.44 -10.56 -1.97
CA ALA A 126 3.20 -11.07 -2.54
C ALA A 126 3.28 -12.56 -2.89
N MET A 127 4.43 -13.02 -3.43
CA MET A 127 4.66 -14.45 -3.66
C MET A 127 4.62 -15.24 -2.35
N PHE A 128 5.19 -14.70 -1.27
CA PHE A 128 5.12 -15.32 0.05
C PHE A 128 3.69 -15.32 0.60
N ASN A 129 2.95 -14.21 0.47
CA ASN A 129 1.56 -14.10 0.89
C ASN A 129 0.65 -15.11 0.18
N LEU A 130 0.83 -15.31 -1.13
CA LEU A 130 0.11 -16.36 -1.87
C LEU A 130 0.41 -17.74 -1.29
N GLY A 131 1.67 -18.02 -0.94
CA GLY A 131 2.05 -19.27 -0.28
C GLY A 131 1.26 -19.51 1.01
N VAL A 132 1.19 -18.50 1.87
CA VAL A 132 0.40 -18.55 3.12
C VAL A 132 -1.09 -18.68 2.82
N LEU A 133 -1.61 -17.98 1.82
CA LEU A 133 -3.01 -18.00 1.45
C LEU A 133 -3.46 -19.40 1.03
N PHE A 134 -2.68 -20.08 0.19
CA PHE A 134 -2.98 -21.44 -0.24
C PHE A 134 -2.76 -22.49 0.86
N GLY A 135 -1.78 -22.29 1.74
CA GLY A 135 -1.41 -23.26 2.78
C GLY A 135 -2.25 -23.18 4.06
N ASP A 136 -2.56 -21.97 4.50
CA ASP A 136 -3.08 -21.74 5.86
C ASP A 136 -4.51 -21.18 5.85
N LEU A 137 -4.87 -20.40 4.84
CA LEU A 137 -6.15 -19.67 4.80
C LEU A 137 -7.22 -20.33 3.94
N MET A 138 -6.84 -21.19 2.99
CA MET A 138 -7.78 -21.98 2.21
C MET A 138 -8.29 -23.20 2.99
N ASN A 139 -9.56 -23.55 2.76
CA ASN A 139 -10.17 -24.75 3.32
C ASN A 139 -10.91 -25.53 2.21
N PRO A 140 -10.39 -26.68 1.75
CA PRO A 140 -9.15 -27.32 2.19
C PRO A 140 -7.89 -26.57 1.70
N PRO A 141 -6.76 -26.69 2.42
CA PRO A 141 -5.47 -26.18 1.96
C PRO A 141 -4.99 -26.79 0.64
N ASP A 142 -4.30 -25.99 -0.17
CA ASP A 142 -3.54 -26.44 -1.35
C ASP A 142 -2.04 -26.32 -1.08
N LEU A 143 -1.47 -27.34 -0.42
CA LEU A 143 -0.05 -27.39 -0.09
C LEU A 143 0.85 -27.42 -1.34
N ALA A 144 0.36 -27.94 -2.47
CA ALA A 144 1.13 -27.97 -3.71
C ALA A 144 1.25 -26.58 -4.33
N ALA A 145 0.17 -25.80 -4.33
CA ALA A 145 0.20 -24.39 -4.72
C ALA A 145 1.05 -23.56 -3.74
N ALA A 146 0.89 -23.77 -2.43
CA ALA A 146 1.69 -23.08 -1.41
C ALA A 146 3.20 -23.29 -1.62
N ARG A 147 3.62 -24.54 -1.82
CA ARG A 147 5.02 -24.89 -2.14
C ARG A 147 5.56 -24.11 -3.33
N ARG A 148 4.83 -24.10 -4.46
CA ARG A 148 5.26 -23.43 -5.68
C ARG A 148 5.46 -21.92 -5.47
N TRP A 149 4.61 -21.31 -4.66
CA TRP A 149 4.72 -19.88 -4.36
C TRP A 149 5.88 -19.58 -3.40
N PHE A 150 6.08 -20.39 -2.37
CA PHE A 150 7.25 -20.25 -1.50
C PHE A 150 8.57 -20.51 -2.24
N GLU A 151 8.64 -21.50 -3.15
CA GLU A 151 9.81 -21.73 -4.00
C GLU A 151 10.13 -20.52 -4.88
N LYS A 152 9.12 -19.88 -5.47
CA LYS A 152 9.30 -18.63 -6.24
C LYS A 152 9.80 -17.48 -5.36
N ALA A 153 9.25 -17.34 -4.15
CA ALA A 153 9.68 -16.32 -3.19
C ALA A 153 11.14 -16.55 -2.76
N ALA A 154 11.51 -17.80 -2.46
CA ALA A 154 12.88 -18.20 -2.10
C ALA A 154 13.87 -17.96 -3.25
N ALA A 155 13.49 -18.32 -4.49
CA ALA A 155 14.31 -18.09 -5.67
C ALA A 155 14.60 -16.60 -5.93
N ARG A 156 13.74 -15.70 -5.42
CA ARG A 156 13.94 -14.24 -5.47
C ARG A 156 14.48 -13.65 -4.17
N GLY A 157 14.89 -14.48 -3.21
CA GLY A 157 15.56 -14.07 -1.98
C GLY A 157 14.64 -13.60 -0.86
N HIS A 158 13.36 -14.01 -0.84
CA HIS A 158 12.48 -13.67 0.28
C HIS A 158 12.97 -14.35 1.58
N PRO A 159 13.25 -13.58 2.66
CA PRO A 159 13.92 -14.11 3.85
C PRO A 159 13.09 -15.14 4.62
N GLY A 160 11.76 -15.08 4.52
CA GLY A 160 10.85 -16.02 5.19
C GLY A 160 10.53 -17.28 4.39
N ALA A 161 10.92 -17.35 3.12
CA ALA A 161 10.43 -18.41 2.22
C ALA A 161 11.01 -19.80 2.54
N ASP A 162 12.31 -19.89 2.84
CA ASP A 162 12.95 -21.17 3.19
C ASP A 162 12.38 -21.78 4.47
N ALA A 163 12.09 -20.93 5.46
CA ALA A 163 11.46 -21.35 6.71
C ALA A 163 10.02 -21.84 6.48
N ALA A 164 9.27 -21.18 5.59
CA ALA A 164 7.93 -21.62 5.23
C ALA A 164 7.93 -22.94 4.44
N LEU A 165 8.87 -23.13 3.51
CA LEU A 165 9.05 -24.42 2.81
C LEU A 165 9.36 -25.55 3.78
N SER A 166 10.28 -25.31 4.71
CA SER A 166 10.65 -26.30 5.73
C SER A 166 9.45 -26.69 6.61
N ARG A 167 8.61 -25.72 6.97
CA ARG A 167 7.37 -25.98 7.73
C ARG A 167 6.38 -26.81 6.91
N LEU A 168 6.14 -26.41 5.67
CA LEU A 168 5.21 -27.09 4.76
C LEU A 168 5.64 -28.54 4.50
N GLU A 169 6.94 -28.81 4.42
CA GLU A 169 7.49 -30.17 4.28
C GLU A 169 7.32 -31.03 5.53
N ALA A 170 7.31 -30.42 6.71
CA ALA A 170 7.07 -31.14 7.96
C ALA A 170 5.58 -31.53 8.14
N GLU A 171 4.68 -30.86 7.43
CA GLU A 171 3.22 -31.04 7.52
C GLU A 171 2.62 -31.94 6.42
N ALA A 172 3.42 -32.28 5.39
CA ALA A 172 3.03 -33.12 4.25
C ALA A 172 3.28 -34.62 4.49
#